data_AF-A0A9E0DEK3-F1
#
_entry.id   AF-A0A9E0DEK3-F1
#
_cell.length_a   1.000
_cell.length_b   1.000
_cell.length_c   1.000
_cell.angle_alpha   90.00
_cell.angle_beta   90.00
_cell.angle_gamma   90.00
#
_symmetry.space_group_name_H-M   'P 1'
#
loop_
_entity.id
_entity.type
_entity.pdbx_description
1 polymer ?
#
loop_
_entity_poly.entity_id
_entity_poly.type
_entity_poly.pdbx_seq_one_letter_code
_entity_poly.pdbx_strand_id
1 'polypeptide(L)'
;MSRRKLNRAWEILRSMPMPAIASDRLVDLHNDLTHYDMTIAQEMREYLRGRPLNSRRLRIDTELEEGLRTFKTESPAEVECRRELLRYKRRIDDVVKELVHMDNERTRTRS
;
A
#
# COMPACT_ATOMS: atom_id res chain seq x y z
N MET A 1 12.25 7.79 -16.78
CA MET A 1 10.95 7.10 -16.97
C MET A 1 10.25 6.76 -15.65
N SER A 2 10.98 6.43 -14.59
CA SER A 2 10.45 5.94 -13.31
C SER A 2 9.48 6.91 -12.58
N ARG A 3 9.76 8.22 -12.56
CA ARG A 3 8.88 9.22 -11.89
C ARG A 3 7.44 9.28 -12.43
N ARG A 4 7.22 9.02 -13.73
CA ARG A 4 5.86 8.99 -14.31
C ARG A 4 5.06 7.79 -13.83
N LYS A 5 5.71 6.62 -13.65
CA LYS A 5 5.08 5.41 -13.14
C LYS A 5 4.67 5.57 -11.68
N LEU A 6 5.57 6.12 -10.86
CA LEU A 6 5.26 6.46 -9.46
C LEU A 6 4.06 7.41 -9.35
N ASN A 7 4.05 8.51 -10.11
CA ASN A 7 2.94 9.45 -10.09
C ASN A 7 1.62 8.77 -10.47
N ARG A 8 1.62 7.94 -11.51
CA ARG A 8 0.43 7.21 -11.94
C ARG A 8 -0.06 6.22 -10.88
N ALA A 9 0.84 5.45 -10.27
CA ALA A 9 0.50 4.51 -9.19
C ALA A 9 -0.12 5.26 -8.00
N TRP A 10 0.47 6.41 -7.64
CA TRP A 10 -0.01 7.27 -6.58
C TRP A 10 -1.38 7.89 -6.87
N GLU A 11 -1.60 8.41 -8.07
CA GLU A 11 -2.89 8.95 -8.51
C GLU A 11 -4.00 7.88 -8.47
N ILE A 12 -3.70 6.68 -8.94
CA ILE A 12 -4.64 5.55 -8.88
C ILE A 12 -5.00 5.24 -7.42
N LEU A 13 -4.02 5.09 -6.53
CA LEU A 13 -4.26 4.82 -5.11
C LEU A 13 -5.13 5.93 -4.49
N ARG A 14 -4.80 7.21 -4.74
CA ARG A 14 -5.53 8.37 -4.21
C ARG A 14 -6.94 8.54 -4.76
N SER A 15 -7.24 7.95 -5.91
CA SER A 15 -8.59 7.93 -6.50
C SER A 15 -9.48 6.83 -5.92
N MET A 16 -8.89 5.86 -5.20
CA MET A 16 -9.64 4.76 -4.60
C MET A 16 -10.10 5.14 -3.19
N PRO A 17 -11.38 4.93 -2.83
CA PRO A 17 -11.80 5.02 -1.44
C PRO A 17 -11.21 3.84 -0.64
N MET A 18 -10.89 4.09 0.63
CA MET A 18 -10.59 3.01 1.58
C MET A 18 -11.84 2.12 1.69
N PRO A 19 -11.71 0.79 1.53
CA PRO A 19 -12.86 -0.12 1.62
C PRO A 19 -13.58 0.01 2.97
N ALA A 20 -14.90 -0.02 2.93
CA ALA A 20 -15.71 -0.07 4.14
C ALA A 20 -15.60 -1.46 4.77
N ILE A 21 -15.65 -1.50 6.09
CA ILE A 21 -15.64 -2.78 6.81
C ILE A 21 -17.05 -3.38 6.84
N ALA A 22 -17.15 -4.67 6.51
CA ALA A 22 -18.42 -5.39 6.48
C ALA A 22 -18.74 -6.14 7.78
N SER A 23 -17.76 -6.33 8.67
CA SER A 23 -17.86 -7.19 9.85
C SER A 23 -16.73 -6.87 10.85
N ASP A 24 -17.03 -6.94 12.14
CA ASP A 24 -16.05 -6.72 13.21
C ASP A 24 -14.85 -7.70 13.13
N ARG A 25 -15.07 -8.88 12.54
CA ARG A 25 -14.02 -9.91 12.34
C ARG A 25 -12.90 -9.46 11.40
N LEU A 26 -13.13 -8.43 10.58
CA LEU A 26 -12.14 -7.88 9.64
C LEU A 26 -11.44 -6.63 10.19
N VAL A 27 -11.77 -6.17 11.41
CA VAL A 27 -11.31 -4.88 11.95
C VAL A 27 -9.78 -4.82 12.01
N ASP A 28 -9.14 -5.87 12.50
CA ASP A 28 -7.68 -5.88 12.64
C ASP A 28 -6.99 -5.79 11.27
N LEU A 29 -7.42 -6.61 10.31
CA LEU A 29 -6.89 -6.58 8.94
C LEU A 29 -7.17 -5.24 8.22
N HIS A 30 -8.29 -4.61 8.50
CA HIS A 30 -8.62 -3.28 7.98
C HIS A 30 -7.74 -2.19 8.61
N ASN A 31 -7.52 -2.25 9.92
CA ASN A 31 -6.66 -1.33 10.64
C ASN A 31 -5.20 -1.45 10.17
N ASP A 32 -4.70 -2.68 9.99
CA ASP A 32 -3.37 -2.94 9.44
C ASP A 32 -3.23 -2.36 8.03
N LEU A 33 -4.24 -2.54 7.17
CA LEU A 33 -4.25 -1.94 5.83
C LEU A 33 -4.25 -0.41 5.88
N THR A 34 -5.03 0.18 6.79
CA THR A 34 -5.10 1.63 7.00
C THR A 34 -3.76 2.16 7.48
N HIS A 35 -3.12 1.46 8.43
CA HIS A 35 -1.79 1.80 8.91
C HIS A 35 -0.75 1.72 7.78
N TYR A 36 -0.84 0.69 6.94
CA TYR A 36 0.03 0.53 5.78
C TYR A 36 -0.12 1.70 4.79
N ASP A 37 -1.35 2.07 4.43
CA ASP A 37 -1.65 3.21 3.56
C ASP A 37 -1.08 4.53 4.12
N MET A 38 -1.33 4.80 5.40
CA MET A 38 -0.84 6.02 6.07
C MET A 38 0.68 6.08 6.09
N THR A 39 1.35 4.96 6.33
CA THR A 39 2.81 4.87 6.34
C THR A 39 3.37 5.19 4.97
N ILE A 40 2.84 4.59 3.90
CA ILE A 40 3.31 4.84 2.53
C ILE A 40 2.95 6.26 2.06
N ALA A 41 1.78 6.79 2.42
CA ALA A 41 1.40 8.16 2.16
C ALA A 41 2.37 9.16 2.83
N GLN A 42 2.82 8.86 4.06
CA GLN A 42 3.82 9.68 4.74
C GLN A 42 5.16 9.66 4.00
N GLU A 43 5.68 8.49 3.64
CA GLU A 43 6.94 8.38 2.91
C GLU A 43 6.86 9.04 1.52
N MET A 44 5.74 8.95 0.82
CA MET A 44 5.50 9.66 -0.44
C MET A 44 5.56 11.19 -0.28
N ARG A 45 4.98 11.72 0.80
CA ARG A 45 5.09 13.17 1.11
C ARG A 45 6.52 13.61 1.37
N GLU A 46 7.28 12.83 2.14
CA GLU A 46 8.69 13.12 2.41
C GLU A 46 9.54 13.05 1.14
N TYR A 47 9.28 12.06 0.27
CA TYR A 47 9.92 11.95 -1.04
C TYR A 47 9.68 13.18 -1.92
N LEU A 48 8.42 13.66 -1.99
CA LEU A 48 8.06 14.85 -2.77
C LEU A 48 8.71 16.12 -2.22
N ARG A 49 9.00 16.18 -0.92
CA ARG A 49 9.79 17.25 -0.28
C ARG A 49 11.29 17.14 -0.52
N GLY A 50 11.74 16.14 -1.28
CA GLY A 50 13.16 15.90 -1.56
C GLY A 50 13.90 15.23 -0.41
N ARG A 51 13.21 14.75 0.63
CA ARG A 51 13.84 14.01 1.73
C ARG A 51 14.20 12.58 1.31
N PRO A 52 15.22 11.98 1.94
CA PRO A 52 15.51 10.57 1.71
C PRO A 52 14.35 9.70 2.18
N LEU A 53 14.11 8.61 1.47
CA LEU A 53 13.11 7.61 1.83
C LEU A 53 13.62 6.73 2.96
N ASN A 54 12.72 6.30 3.85
CA ASN A 54 13.07 5.29 4.84
C ASN A 54 12.86 3.88 4.27
N SER A 55 13.92 3.26 3.76
CA SER A 55 13.88 1.91 3.19
C SER A 55 13.37 0.84 4.14
N ARG A 56 13.47 1.03 5.47
CA ARG A 56 12.90 0.11 6.46
C ARG A 56 11.37 0.13 6.48
N ARG A 57 10.77 1.27 6.13
CA ARG A 57 9.31 1.47 6.07
C ARG A 57 8.72 1.16 4.69
N LEU A 58 9.52 1.23 3.64
CA LEU A 58 9.11 0.90 2.27
C LEU A 58 9.23 -0.60 2.00
N ARG A 59 8.40 -1.40 2.67
CA ARG A 59 8.34 -2.85 2.47
C ARG A 59 6.95 -3.27 2.03
N ILE A 60 6.89 -4.32 1.22
CA ILE A 60 5.62 -5.00 0.92
C ILE A 60 5.19 -5.71 2.19
N ASP A 61 3.98 -5.41 2.64
CA ASP A 61 3.39 -6.08 3.79
C ASP A 61 2.88 -7.46 3.37
N THR A 62 3.72 -8.48 3.56
CA THR A 62 3.39 -9.88 3.22
C THR A 62 2.51 -10.52 4.27
N GLU A 63 2.61 -10.10 5.53
CA GLU A 63 1.82 -10.64 6.64
C GLU A 63 0.36 -10.22 6.49
N LEU A 64 0.10 -8.95 6.17
CA LEU A 64 -1.25 -8.47 5.85
C LEU A 64 -1.85 -9.20 4.64
N GLU A 65 -1.05 -9.45 3.59
CA GLU A 65 -1.53 -10.20 2.43
C GLU A 65 -1.89 -11.65 2.79
N GLU A 66 -1.08 -12.31 3.60
CA GLU A 66 -1.35 -13.67 4.07
C GLU A 66 -2.60 -13.71 4.96
N GLY A 67 -2.73 -12.77 5.91
CA GLY A 67 -3.91 -12.62 6.75
C GLY A 67 -5.19 -12.44 5.93
N LEU A 68 -5.17 -11.54 4.95
CA LEU A 68 -6.30 -11.34 4.04
C LEU A 68 -6.60 -12.57 3.17
N ARG A 69 -5.60 -13.35 2.74
CA ARG A 69 -5.83 -14.55 1.91
C ARG A 69 -6.37 -15.73 2.70
N THR A 70 -5.94 -15.88 3.94
CA THR A 70 -6.29 -17.00 4.83
C THR A 70 -7.55 -16.72 5.66
N PHE A 71 -8.00 -15.46 5.73
CA PHE A 71 -9.23 -15.08 6.41
C PHE A 71 -10.43 -15.95 5.96
N LYS A 72 -11.06 -16.61 6.93
CA LYS A 72 -12.24 -17.47 6.74
C LYS A 72 -13.51 -16.64 6.79
N THR A 73 -14.03 -16.36 5.60
CA THR A 73 -15.29 -15.63 5.40
C THR A 73 -16.49 -16.49 5.77
N GLU A 74 -17.43 -15.90 6.51
CA GLU A 74 -18.67 -16.52 6.95
C GLU A 74 -19.90 -15.95 6.23
N SER A 75 -19.74 -14.82 5.53
CA SER A 75 -20.81 -14.19 4.76
C SER A 75 -20.35 -13.70 3.37
N PRO A 76 -21.28 -13.53 2.41
CA PRO A 76 -20.96 -12.91 1.13
C PRO A 76 -20.36 -11.50 1.26
N ALA A 77 -20.85 -10.71 2.23
CA ALA A 77 -20.33 -9.36 2.48
C ALA A 77 -18.86 -9.37 2.93
N GLU A 78 -18.45 -10.35 3.73
CA GLU A 78 -17.04 -10.53 4.09
C GLU A 78 -16.18 -10.97 2.90
N VAL A 79 -16.72 -11.78 1.98
CA VAL A 79 -16.00 -12.15 0.73
C VAL A 79 -15.72 -10.91 -0.11
N GLU A 80 -16.70 -10.03 -0.27
CA GLU A 80 -16.56 -8.79 -1.03
C GLU A 80 -15.59 -7.83 -0.34
N CYS A 81 -15.77 -7.58 0.96
CA CYS A 81 -14.89 -6.72 1.74
C CYS A 81 -13.42 -7.20 1.66
N ARG A 82 -13.16 -8.49 1.87
CA ARG A 82 -11.81 -9.08 1.74
C ARG A 82 -11.22 -8.89 0.33
N ARG A 83 -12.03 -9.01 -0.73
CA ARG A 83 -11.59 -8.75 -2.11
C ARG A 83 -11.22 -7.30 -2.33
N GLU A 84 -11.99 -6.37 -1.78
CA GLU A 84 -11.71 -4.93 -1.86
C GLU A 84 -10.45 -4.55 -1.08
N LEU A 85 -10.27 -5.08 0.14
CA LEU A 85 -9.05 -4.90 0.94
C LEU A 85 -7.81 -5.40 0.19
N LEU A 86 -7.85 -6.61 -0.38
CA LEU A 86 -6.76 -7.15 -1.21
C LEU A 86 -6.47 -6.28 -2.44
N ARG A 87 -7.52 -5.76 -3.09
CA ARG A 87 -7.35 -4.87 -4.25
C ARG A 87 -6.71 -3.55 -3.85
N TYR A 88 -7.12 -2.95 -2.75
CA TYR A 88 -6.56 -1.70 -2.23
C TYR A 88 -5.11 -1.91 -1.80
N LYS A 89 -4.81 -2.97 -1.04
CA LYS A 89 -3.45 -3.38 -0.66
C LYS A 89 -2.50 -3.46 -1.85
N ARG A 90 -2.92 -4.11 -2.94
CA ARG A 90 -2.11 -4.21 -4.17
C ARG A 90 -1.77 -2.85 -4.77
N ARG A 91 -2.65 -1.85 -4.62
CA ARG A 91 -2.34 -0.47 -5.07
C ARG A 91 -1.33 0.22 -4.17
N ILE A 92 -1.36 -0.05 -2.86
CA ILE A 92 -0.29 0.39 -1.97
C ILE A 92 1.04 -0.26 -2.41
N ASP A 93 1.06 -1.58 -2.64
CA ASP A 93 2.27 -2.29 -3.09
C ASP A 93 2.84 -1.74 -4.40
N ASP A 94 1.97 -1.38 -5.37
CA ASP A 94 2.38 -0.77 -6.63
C ASP A 94 3.15 0.54 -6.38
N VAL A 95 2.69 1.37 -5.45
CA VAL A 95 3.39 2.61 -5.05
C VAL A 95 4.72 2.29 -4.36
N VAL A 96 4.74 1.31 -3.45
CA VAL A 96 5.96 0.90 -2.74
C VAL A 96 7.04 0.43 -3.70
N LYS A 97 6.68 -0.42 -4.68
CA LYS A 97 7.62 -0.91 -5.70
C LYS A 97 8.25 0.23 -6.49
N GLU A 98 7.45 1.21 -6.91
CA GLU A 98 7.95 2.36 -7.66
C GLU A 98 8.79 3.30 -6.78
N LEU A 99 8.44 3.50 -5.49
CA LEU A 99 9.26 4.28 -4.55
C LEU A 99 10.64 3.65 -4.33
N VAL A 100 10.68 2.33 -4.08
CA VAL A 100 11.94 1.57 -3.92
C VAL A 100 12.77 1.63 -5.20
N HIS A 101 12.11 1.54 -6.36
CA HIS A 101 12.80 1.68 -7.64
C HIS A 101 13.43 3.08 -7.81
N MET A 102 12.70 4.15 -7.49
CA MET A 102 13.22 5.53 -7.52
C MET A 102 14.40 5.75 -6.56
N ASP A 103 14.35 5.18 -5.36
CA ASP A 103 15.42 5.30 -4.37
C ASP A 103 16.72 4.62 -4.83
N ASN A 104 16.58 3.42 -5.41
CA ASN A 104 17.69 2.68 -6.00
C ASN A 104 18.32 3.43 -7.20
N GLU A 105 17.50 4.03 -8.07
CA GLU A 105 18.00 4.87 -9.19
C GLU A 105 18.78 6.10 -8.68
N ARG A 106 18.24 6.82 -7.67
CA ARG A 106 18.94 7.97 -7.06
C ARG A 106 20.29 7.58 -6.47
N THR A 107 20.35 6.45 -5.77
CA THR A 107 21.58 5.98 -5.13
C THR A 107 22.65 5.63 -6.16
N ARG A 108 22.27 4.94 -7.25
CA ARG A 108 23.18 4.60 -8.36
C ARG A 108 23.73 5.82 -9.09
N THR A 109 22.97 6.92 -9.17
CA THR A 109 23.40 8.13 -9.88
C THR A 109 24.33 9.01 -9.05
N ARG A 110 24.40 8.80 -7.73
CA ARG A 110 25.27 9.55 -6.79
C ARG A 110 26.56 8.80 -6.44
N SER A 111 26.69 7.55 -6.89
CA SER A 111 27.88 6.69 -6.72
C SER A 111 28.72 6.75 -7.98
#